data_AF-A0AAD4CRM1-F1
#
_entry.id   AF-A0AAD4CRM1-F1
#
_cell.length_a   1.000
_cell.length_b   1.000
_cell.length_c   1.000
_cell.angle_alpha   90.00
_cell.angle_beta   90.00
_cell.angle_gamma   90.00
#
_symmetry.space_group_name_H-M   'P 1'
#
loop_
_entity.id
_entity.type
_entity.pdbx_description
1 polymer ?
#
loop_
_entity_poly.entity_id
_entity_poly.type
_entity_poly.pdbx_seq_one_letter_code
_entity_poly.pdbx_strand_id
1 'polypeptide(L)'
;MCHQDVAGNGWTSMPVNAGAIFGSQPFINKPDHLPLSDIEFPFDDPTVAKTLKYAKAVLHLETFNHPMRVFFYGMAITKQQFPQQAATLNPATWALTCLLHDLGTAAENLTATWMSFDMYGGIKALSALRDFGATTDQAEAVAEAIIRHQDMGVDGTITYIGQLIQLAHNLRQYWLSSTRERFRGDDSRDHSR
;
A
#
# COMPACT_ATOMS: atom_id res chain seq x y z
N MET A 1 -17.01 -15.35 14.55
CA MET A 1 -15.89 -15.60 13.61
C MET A 1 -14.62 -15.21 14.34
N CYS A 2 -13.59 -16.07 14.37
CA CYS A 2 -12.33 -15.79 15.06
C CYS A 2 -11.40 -15.10 14.06
N HIS A 3 -11.01 -13.84 14.30
CA HIS A 3 -9.96 -13.18 13.52
C HIS A 3 -8.64 -13.85 13.85
N GLN A 4 -8.21 -14.78 12.99
CA GLN A 4 -7.10 -15.68 13.30
C GLN A 4 -5.76 -14.95 13.39
N ASP A 5 -5.62 -13.75 12.80
CA ASP A 5 -4.37 -12.98 12.84
C ASP A 5 -4.59 -11.46 12.71
N VAL A 6 -5.07 -10.83 13.79
CA VAL A 6 -5.39 -9.38 13.84
C VAL A 6 -4.18 -8.51 13.47
N ALA A 7 -3.02 -8.79 14.07
CA ALA A 7 -1.82 -7.98 13.86
C ALA A 7 -1.17 -8.25 12.50
N GLY A 8 -1.07 -9.53 12.10
CA GLY A 8 -0.47 -9.91 10.82
C GLY A 8 -1.26 -9.44 9.61
N ASN A 9 -2.59 -9.38 9.70
CA ASN A 9 -3.44 -8.80 8.67
C ASN A 9 -3.55 -7.27 8.72
N GLY A 10 -2.86 -6.62 9.66
CA GLY A 10 -2.77 -5.17 9.71
C GLY A 10 -4.02 -4.48 10.25
N TRP A 11 -4.86 -5.18 11.02
CA TRP A 11 -6.05 -4.62 11.69
C TRP A 11 -5.72 -3.70 12.88
N THR A 12 -4.51 -3.15 12.92
CA THR A 12 -4.12 -2.11 13.87
C THR A 12 -4.64 -0.77 13.38
N SER A 13 -5.31 -0.01 14.24
CA SER A 13 -5.83 1.32 13.89
C SER A 13 -4.69 2.34 13.77
N MET A 14 -4.71 3.13 12.70
CA MET A 14 -3.77 4.22 12.42
C MET A 14 -4.53 5.48 12.01
N PRO A 15 -4.02 6.70 12.28
CA PRO A 15 -4.57 7.91 11.69
C PRO A 15 -4.56 7.81 10.16
N VAL A 16 -5.68 8.13 9.50
CA VAL A 16 -5.73 8.17 8.02
C VAL A 16 -4.87 9.31 7.45
N ASN A 17 -4.80 10.42 8.19
CA ASN A 17 -3.99 11.56 7.82
C ASN A 17 -2.52 11.29 8.15
N ALA A 18 -1.69 11.16 7.10
CA ALA A 18 -0.25 10.97 7.25
C ALA A 18 0.43 12.12 8.02
N GLY A 19 -0.08 13.35 7.93
CA GLY A 19 0.41 14.49 8.71
C GLY A 19 0.21 14.32 10.23
N ALA A 20 -0.80 13.55 10.65
CA ALA A 20 -0.98 13.21 12.07
C ALA A 20 0.01 12.14 12.55
N ILE A 21 0.58 11.35 11.63
CA ILE A 21 1.59 10.32 11.93
C ILE A 21 2.98 10.94 12.06
N PHE A 22 3.37 11.78 11.10
CA PHE A 22 4.73 12.35 11.03
C PHE A 22 4.84 13.74 11.68
N GLY A 23 3.71 14.45 11.86
CA GLY A 23 3.70 15.82 12.36
C GLY A 23 4.44 16.77 11.43
N SER A 24 5.36 17.55 12.00
CA SER A 24 6.24 18.45 11.24
C SER A 24 7.55 17.81 10.78
N GLN A 25 7.77 16.53 11.09
CA GLN A 25 9.01 15.83 10.77
C GLN A 25 8.88 15.06 9.45
N PRO A 26 9.97 14.92 8.68
CA PRO A 26 9.95 14.13 7.44
C PRO A 26 9.96 12.62 7.68
N PHE A 27 10.24 12.16 8.90
CA PHE A 27 10.29 10.76 9.31
C PHE A 27 10.09 10.62 10.83
N ILE A 28 9.66 9.45 11.29
CA ILE A 28 9.60 9.09 12.72
C ILE A 28 11.01 8.70 13.19
N ASN A 29 11.64 7.79 12.44
CA ASN A 29 13.02 7.35 12.68
C ASN A 29 13.86 7.73 11.48
N LYS A 30 15.08 8.20 11.71
CA LYS A 30 16.00 8.54 10.62
C LYS A 30 16.22 7.31 9.73
N PRO A 31 15.84 7.36 8.42
CA PRO A 31 16.08 6.26 7.49
C PRO A 31 17.57 5.93 7.38
N ASP A 32 17.87 4.64 7.25
CA ASP A 32 19.22 4.14 6.97
C ASP A 32 19.22 3.32 5.68
N HIS A 33 20.40 2.92 5.20
CA HIS A 33 20.52 2.02 4.07
C HIS A 33 19.87 0.66 4.38
N LEU A 34 18.93 0.24 3.52
CA LEU A 34 18.29 -1.08 3.59
C LEU A 34 18.61 -1.87 2.30
N PRO A 35 19.43 -2.92 2.38
CA PRO A 35 19.69 -3.82 1.26
C PRO A 35 18.38 -4.44 0.74
N LEU A 36 18.24 -4.54 -0.59
CA LEU A 36 17.11 -5.25 -1.19
C LEU A 36 17.08 -6.74 -0.80
N SER A 37 18.24 -7.34 -0.53
CA SER A 37 18.35 -8.71 -0.03
C SER A 37 17.66 -8.91 1.32
N ASP A 38 17.45 -7.83 2.08
CA ASP A 38 16.80 -7.90 3.39
C ASP A 38 15.28 -7.80 3.26
N ILE A 39 14.74 -7.65 2.04
CA ILE A 39 13.30 -7.66 1.75
C ILE A 39 13.01 -8.86 0.86
N GLU A 40 12.50 -9.92 1.46
CA GLU A 40 12.06 -11.10 0.74
C GLU A 40 10.61 -10.97 0.31
N PHE A 41 10.34 -11.21 -0.98
CA PHE A 41 8.99 -11.34 -1.48
C PHE A 41 8.50 -12.78 -1.22
N PRO A 42 7.29 -13.00 -0.67
CA PRO A 42 6.83 -14.31 -0.22
C PRO A 42 6.36 -15.19 -1.39
N PHE A 43 7.29 -15.59 -2.28
CA PHE A 43 6.98 -16.43 -3.44
C PHE A 43 6.50 -17.84 -3.07
N ASP A 44 6.92 -18.34 -1.91
CA ASP A 44 6.58 -19.69 -1.45
C ASP A 44 5.15 -19.80 -0.89
N ASP A 45 4.48 -18.66 -0.64
CA ASP A 45 3.08 -18.66 -0.25
C ASP A 45 2.20 -19.03 -1.47
N PRO A 46 1.40 -20.12 -1.40
CA PRO A 46 0.62 -20.59 -2.54
C PRO A 46 -0.44 -19.59 -3.02
N THR A 47 -1.01 -18.80 -2.11
CA THR A 47 -2.01 -17.78 -2.42
C THR A 47 -1.34 -16.61 -3.13
N VAL A 48 -0.16 -16.17 -2.65
CA VAL A 48 0.65 -15.14 -3.31
C VAL A 48 1.08 -15.60 -4.71
N ALA A 49 1.55 -16.84 -4.87
CA ALA A 49 1.97 -17.36 -6.17
C ALA A 49 0.82 -17.38 -7.20
N LYS A 50 -0.38 -17.82 -6.79
CA LYS A 50 -1.58 -17.77 -7.64
C LYS A 50 -1.98 -16.33 -7.98
N THR A 51 -1.97 -15.45 -6.99
CA THR A 51 -2.32 -14.03 -7.14
C THR A 51 -1.35 -13.31 -8.07
N LEU A 52 -0.05 -13.59 -7.95
CA LEU A 52 0.99 -13.08 -8.83
C LEU A 52 0.75 -13.49 -10.28
N LYS A 53 0.42 -14.77 -10.51
CA LYS A 53 0.08 -15.28 -11.84
C LYS A 53 -1.18 -14.60 -12.40
N TYR A 54 -2.21 -14.43 -11.55
CA TYR A 54 -3.45 -13.76 -11.92
C TYR A 54 -3.23 -12.29 -12.28
N ALA A 55 -2.54 -11.53 -11.44
CA ALA A 55 -2.21 -10.12 -11.68
C ALA A 55 -1.41 -9.93 -12.96
N LYS A 56 -0.43 -10.79 -13.25
CA LYS A 56 0.33 -10.76 -14.52
C LYS A 56 -0.50 -11.06 -15.76
N ALA A 57 -1.56 -11.85 -15.63
CA ALA A 57 -2.43 -12.20 -16.75
C ALA A 57 -3.43 -11.08 -17.08
N VAL A 58 -3.86 -10.33 -16.06
CA VAL A 58 -4.94 -9.35 -16.17
C VAL A 58 -4.44 -7.91 -16.32
N LEU A 59 -3.31 -7.56 -15.70
CA LEU A 59 -2.73 -6.22 -15.75
C LEU A 59 -1.76 -6.07 -16.93
N HIS A 60 -1.74 -4.87 -17.54
CA HIS A 60 -0.71 -4.53 -18.52
C HIS A 60 0.68 -4.53 -17.86
N LEU A 61 1.74 -4.83 -18.62
CA LEU A 61 3.10 -5.02 -18.09
C LEU A 61 3.61 -3.81 -17.29
N GLU A 62 3.36 -2.60 -17.80
CA GLU A 62 3.75 -1.35 -17.11
C GLU A 62 3.02 -1.19 -15.77
N THR A 63 1.73 -1.55 -15.74
CA THR A 63 0.91 -1.56 -14.53
C THR A 63 1.40 -2.62 -13.55
N PHE A 64 1.89 -3.78 -14.00
CA PHE A 64 2.37 -4.85 -13.13
C PHE A 64 3.69 -4.51 -12.40
N ASN A 65 4.59 -3.74 -13.00
CA ASN A 65 5.84 -3.33 -12.35
C ASN A 65 5.59 -2.36 -11.18
N HIS A 66 4.47 -1.66 -11.16
CA HIS A 66 4.11 -0.69 -10.11
C HIS A 66 3.82 -1.37 -8.76
N PRO A 67 2.92 -2.37 -8.65
CA PRO A 67 2.74 -3.23 -7.48
C PRO A 67 4.04 -3.74 -6.85
N MET A 68 5.00 -4.18 -7.68
CA MET A 68 6.29 -4.66 -7.16
C MET A 68 7.07 -3.55 -6.47
N ARG A 69 7.14 -2.35 -7.04
CA ARG A 69 7.78 -1.20 -6.37
C ARG A 69 7.06 -0.81 -5.09
N VAL A 70 5.73 -0.78 -5.12
CA VAL A 70 4.89 -0.46 -3.95
C VAL A 70 5.17 -1.45 -2.82
N PHE A 71 5.30 -2.75 -3.13
CA PHE A 71 5.68 -3.76 -2.14
C PHE A 71 7.00 -3.43 -1.45
N PHE A 72 8.08 -3.20 -2.22
CA PHE A 72 9.40 -2.90 -1.65
C PHE A 72 9.43 -1.57 -0.88
N TYR A 73 8.74 -0.54 -1.38
CA TYR A 73 8.60 0.73 -0.68
C TYR A 73 7.87 0.58 0.65
N GLY A 74 6.74 -0.15 0.67
CA GLY A 74 6.03 -0.43 1.91
C GLY A 74 6.86 -1.26 2.89
N MET A 75 7.62 -2.25 2.40
CA MET A 75 8.52 -3.03 3.24
C MET A 75 9.66 -2.19 3.83
N ALA A 76 10.19 -1.22 3.08
CA ALA A 76 11.17 -0.28 3.61
C ALA A 76 10.55 0.68 4.65
N ILE A 77 9.37 1.24 4.34
CA ILE A 77 8.63 2.14 5.24
C ILE A 77 8.27 1.43 6.55
N THR A 78 7.66 0.24 6.49
CA THR A 78 7.27 -0.52 7.70
C THR A 78 8.49 -0.82 8.56
N LYS A 79 9.58 -1.34 7.98
CA LYS A 79 10.79 -1.70 8.73
C LYS A 79 11.47 -0.51 9.40
N GLN A 80 11.50 0.65 8.73
CA GLN A 80 12.24 1.81 9.24
C GLN A 80 11.38 2.76 10.07
N GLN A 81 10.11 2.97 9.71
CA GLN A 81 9.23 3.94 10.36
C GLN A 81 8.31 3.31 11.39
N PHE A 82 7.95 2.02 11.23
CA PHE A 82 6.97 1.32 12.06
C PHE A 82 7.48 -0.07 12.52
N PRO A 83 8.64 -0.16 13.19
CA PRO A 83 9.29 -1.44 13.49
C PRO A 83 8.42 -2.40 14.33
N GLN A 84 7.55 -1.87 15.20
CA GLN A 84 6.63 -2.67 16.00
C GLN A 84 5.58 -3.38 15.13
N GLN A 85 5.00 -2.66 14.18
CA GLN A 85 4.05 -3.22 13.21
C GLN A 85 4.75 -4.13 12.21
N ALA A 86 5.99 -3.80 11.80
CA ALA A 86 6.78 -4.64 10.92
C ALA A 86 7.08 -6.03 11.52
N ALA A 87 7.24 -6.12 12.84
CA ALA A 87 7.52 -7.37 13.54
C ALA A 87 6.35 -8.36 13.52
N THR A 88 5.12 -7.88 13.33
CA THR A 88 3.91 -8.70 13.33
C THR A 88 3.24 -8.81 11.98
N LEU A 89 3.44 -7.85 11.07
CA LEU A 89 2.84 -7.83 9.74
C LEU A 89 3.16 -9.11 8.96
N ASN A 90 2.12 -9.74 8.41
CA ASN A 90 2.27 -10.88 7.51
C ASN A 90 2.70 -10.38 6.10
N PRO A 91 3.91 -10.73 5.62
CA PRO A 91 4.38 -10.31 4.31
C PRO A 91 3.49 -10.79 3.16
N ALA A 92 2.83 -11.95 3.31
CA ALA A 92 1.91 -12.46 2.31
C ALA A 92 0.69 -11.55 2.17
N THR A 93 0.07 -11.14 3.27
CA THR A 93 -1.06 -10.20 3.24
C THR A 93 -0.67 -8.88 2.57
N TRP A 94 0.52 -8.35 2.90
CA TRP A 94 1.05 -7.15 2.24
C TRP A 94 1.29 -7.34 0.73
N ALA A 95 1.87 -8.47 0.33
CA ALA A 95 2.09 -8.80 -1.07
C ALA A 95 0.77 -8.89 -1.85
N LEU A 96 -0.25 -9.53 -1.29
CA LEU A 96 -1.58 -9.63 -1.90
C LEU A 96 -2.22 -8.26 -2.09
N THR A 97 -2.16 -7.37 -1.09
CA THR A 97 -2.63 -5.98 -1.22
C THR A 97 -1.91 -5.25 -2.35
N CYS A 98 -0.58 -5.32 -2.39
CA CYS A 98 0.20 -4.65 -3.43
C CYS A 98 -0.15 -5.14 -4.83
N LEU A 99 -0.21 -6.47 -5.03
CA LEU A 99 -0.49 -7.09 -6.32
C LEU A 99 -1.88 -6.73 -6.87
N LEU A 100 -2.84 -6.44 -6.00
CA LEU A 100 -4.25 -6.29 -6.37
C LEU A 100 -4.81 -4.86 -6.22
N HIS A 101 -4.08 -3.90 -5.63
CA HIS A 101 -4.63 -2.55 -5.40
C HIS A 101 -5.12 -1.85 -6.68
N ASP A 102 -4.47 -2.09 -7.81
CA ASP A 102 -4.85 -1.55 -9.12
C ASP A 102 -5.67 -2.54 -9.96
N LEU A 103 -6.21 -3.64 -9.38
CA LEU A 103 -6.95 -4.65 -10.15
C LEU A 103 -8.16 -4.06 -10.91
N GLY A 104 -8.81 -3.05 -10.32
CA GLY A 104 -9.92 -2.34 -10.96
C GLY A 104 -9.54 -1.59 -12.24
N THR A 105 -8.25 -1.32 -12.46
CA THR A 105 -7.75 -0.63 -13.66
C THR A 105 -7.55 -1.55 -14.86
N ALA A 106 -7.69 -2.86 -14.68
CA ALA A 106 -7.59 -3.82 -15.78
C ALA A 106 -8.63 -3.51 -16.87
N ALA A 107 -8.25 -3.63 -18.14
CA ALA A 107 -9.11 -3.27 -19.27
C ALA A 107 -10.48 -3.97 -19.22
N GLU A 108 -10.49 -5.26 -18.86
CA GLU A 108 -11.72 -6.04 -18.68
C GLU A 108 -12.61 -5.48 -17.54
N ASN A 109 -12.01 -5.01 -16.45
CA ASN A 109 -12.73 -4.54 -15.27
C ASN A 109 -13.26 -3.11 -15.46
N LEU A 110 -12.54 -2.25 -16.18
CA LEU A 110 -12.98 -0.88 -16.52
C LEU A 110 -14.28 -0.87 -17.34
N THR A 111 -14.49 -1.90 -18.16
CA THR A 111 -15.73 -2.04 -18.96
C THR A 111 -16.82 -2.87 -18.29
N ALA A 112 -16.51 -3.54 -17.18
CA ALA A 112 -17.42 -4.48 -16.51
C ALA A 112 -18.36 -3.81 -15.50
N THR A 113 -18.11 -2.57 -15.11
CA THR A 113 -18.85 -1.88 -14.05
C THR A 113 -18.91 -0.37 -14.26
N TRP A 114 -19.86 0.28 -13.58
CA TRP A 114 -19.93 1.74 -13.43
C TRP A 114 -19.34 2.24 -12.10
N MET A 115 -18.94 1.32 -11.22
CA MET A 115 -18.34 1.65 -9.94
C MET A 115 -16.91 2.20 -10.10
N SER A 116 -16.47 3.01 -9.14
CA SER A 116 -15.07 3.41 -9.04
C SER A 116 -14.14 2.20 -8.98
N PHE A 117 -12.95 2.34 -9.57
CA PHE A 117 -12.03 1.21 -9.76
C PHE A 117 -11.49 0.66 -8.43
N ASP A 118 -11.32 1.50 -7.42
CA ASP A 118 -10.92 1.16 -6.05
C ASP A 118 -11.99 0.26 -5.37
N MET A 119 -13.26 0.68 -5.41
CA MET A 119 -14.37 -0.11 -4.88
C MET A 119 -14.52 -1.45 -5.60
N TYR A 120 -14.59 -1.43 -6.93
CA TYR A 120 -14.79 -2.66 -7.71
C TYR A 120 -13.57 -3.58 -7.64
N GLY A 121 -12.37 -3.01 -7.68
CA GLY A 121 -11.11 -3.72 -7.51
C GLY A 121 -11.04 -4.44 -6.17
N GLY A 122 -11.44 -3.78 -5.08
CA GLY A 122 -11.51 -4.40 -3.74
C GLY A 122 -12.50 -5.56 -3.66
N ILE A 123 -13.69 -5.41 -4.24
CA ILE A 123 -14.69 -6.49 -4.29
C ILE A 123 -14.18 -7.69 -5.12
N LYS A 124 -13.55 -7.41 -6.26
CA LYS A 124 -12.94 -8.45 -7.12
C LYS A 124 -11.79 -9.16 -6.43
N ALA A 125 -10.94 -8.41 -5.72
CA ALA A 125 -9.84 -8.96 -4.94
C ALA A 125 -10.37 -9.87 -3.81
N LEU A 126 -11.43 -9.46 -3.10
CA LEU A 126 -12.07 -10.29 -2.06
C LEU A 126 -12.51 -11.65 -2.61
N SER A 127 -13.19 -11.66 -3.76
CA SER A 127 -13.63 -12.90 -4.41
C SER A 127 -12.44 -13.76 -4.84
N ALA A 128 -11.48 -13.17 -5.57
CA ALA A 128 -10.33 -13.89 -6.10
C ALA A 128 -9.48 -14.52 -4.99
N LEU A 129 -9.25 -13.81 -3.89
CA LEU A 129 -8.44 -14.31 -2.77
C LEU A 129 -9.11 -15.48 -2.06
N ARG A 130 -10.44 -15.44 -1.87
CA ARG A 130 -11.21 -16.57 -1.34
C ARG A 130 -11.06 -17.80 -2.24
N ASP A 131 -11.13 -17.62 -3.56
CA ASP A 131 -10.94 -18.71 -4.53
C ASP A 131 -9.49 -19.24 -4.56
N PHE A 132 -8.51 -18.38 -4.27
CA PHE A 132 -7.10 -18.76 -4.23
C PHE A 132 -6.67 -19.48 -2.95
N GLY A 133 -7.52 -19.45 -1.91
CA GLY A 133 -7.31 -20.13 -0.64
C GLY A 133 -6.88 -19.22 0.52
N ALA A 134 -7.02 -17.90 0.37
CA ALA A 134 -6.84 -16.97 1.48
C ALA A 134 -7.89 -17.24 2.57
N THR A 135 -7.53 -16.99 3.83
CA THR A 135 -8.53 -16.97 4.91
C THR A 135 -9.50 -15.81 4.70
N THR A 136 -10.72 -15.91 5.23
CA THR A 136 -11.71 -14.83 5.16
C THR A 136 -11.15 -13.51 5.72
N ASP A 137 -10.46 -13.58 6.85
CA ASP A 137 -9.86 -12.42 7.53
C ASP A 137 -8.77 -11.74 6.67
N GLN A 138 -7.90 -12.53 6.03
CA GLN A 138 -6.86 -12.01 5.13
C GLN A 138 -7.48 -11.37 3.88
N ALA A 139 -8.46 -12.03 3.26
CA ALA A 139 -9.12 -11.51 2.07
C ALA A 139 -9.89 -10.21 2.36
N GLU A 140 -10.53 -10.11 3.54
CA GLU A 140 -11.21 -8.90 4.00
C GLU A 140 -10.23 -7.76 4.31
N ALA A 141 -9.09 -8.05 4.94
CA ALA A 141 -8.05 -7.06 5.20
C ALA A 141 -7.48 -6.48 3.89
N VAL A 142 -7.22 -7.33 2.90
CA VAL A 142 -6.77 -6.90 1.58
C VAL A 142 -7.85 -6.04 0.90
N ALA A 143 -9.10 -6.49 0.91
CA ALA A 143 -10.20 -5.75 0.28
C ALA A 143 -10.42 -4.38 0.91
N GLU A 144 -10.45 -4.27 2.24
CA GLU A 144 -10.57 -3.00 2.98
C GLU A 144 -9.45 -2.02 2.59
N ALA A 145 -8.20 -2.52 2.55
CA ALA A 145 -7.05 -1.71 2.18
C ALA A 145 -7.13 -1.21 0.73
N ILE A 146 -7.58 -2.06 -0.20
CA ILE A 146 -7.75 -1.68 -1.61
C ILE A 146 -8.87 -0.65 -1.75
N ILE A 147 -10.02 -0.84 -1.10
CA ILE A 147 -11.14 0.11 -1.21
C ILE A 147 -10.71 1.51 -0.75
N ARG A 148 -9.84 1.60 0.26
CA ARG A 148 -9.42 2.88 0.85
C ARG A 148 -8.04 3.36 0.39
N HIS A 149 -7.41 2.74 -0.62
CA HIS A 149 -6.03 3.09 -0.99
C HIS A 149 -5.86 4.49 -1.62
N GLN A 150 -6.96 5.12 -2.07
CA GLN A 150 -6.99 6.52 -2.52
C GLN A 150 -7.80 7.44 -1.58
N ASP A 151 -8.28 6.92 -0.44
CA ASP A 151 -9.02 7.67 0.56
C ASP A 151 -8.08 8.53 1.43
N MET A 152 -7.61 9.64 0.86
CA MET A 152 -6.71 10.59 1.54
C MET A 152 -7.50 11.48 2.52
N GLY A 153 -8.09 10.85 3.53
CA GLY A 153 -8.90 11.51 4.54
C GLY A 153 -8.12 12.48 5.46
N VAL A 154 -8.85 13.40 6.09
CA VAL A 154 -8.30 14.38 7.05
C VAL A 154 -8.46 13.90 8.49
N ASP A 155 -9.60 13.28 8.81
CA ASP A 155 -10.00 12.86 10.15
C ASP A 155 -10.29 11.36 10.23
N GLY A 156 -10.14 10.79 11.41
CA GLY A 156 -10.47 9.39 11.69
C GLY A 156 -9.30 8.43 11.48
N THR A 157 -9.64 7.14 11.38
CA THR A 157 -8.66 6.06 11.35
C THR A 157 -8.84 5.12 10.17
N ILE A 158 -7.77 4.43 9.83
CA ILE A 158 -7.68 3.38 8.83
C ILE A 158 -6.92 2.19 9.42
N THR A 159 -6.99 1.02 8.79
CA THR A 159 -6.13 -0.12 9.12
C THR A 159 -4.68 0.20 8.83
N TYR A 160 -3.75 -0.42 9.56
CA TYR A 160 -2.32 -0.23 9.34
C TYR A 160 -1.91 -0.56 7.91
N ILE A 161 -2.43 -1.66 7.37
CA ILE A 161 -2.16 -2.05 5.98
C ILE A 161 -2.77 -1.08 4.96
N GLY A 162 -3.92 -0.48 5.28
CA GLY A 162 -4.53 0.61 4.52
C GLY A 162 -3.66 1.88 4.53
N GLN A 163 -3.13 2.27 5.69
CA GLN A 163 -2.20 3.39 5.77
C GLN A 163 -0.90 3.10 5.01
N LEU A 164 -0.38 1.88 5.14
CA LEU A 164 0.85 1.48 4.48
C LEU A 164 0.72 1.52 2.95
N ILE A 165 -0.40 1.08 2.38
CA ILE A 165 -0.65 1.19 0.94
C ILE A 165 -0.75 2.64 0.48
N GLN A 166 -1.41 3.52 1.24
CA GLN A 166 -1.46 4.95 0.91
C GLN A 166 -0.07 5.58 0.91
N LEU A 167 0.76 5.29 1.92
CA LEU A 167 2.13 5.81 2.00
C LEU A 167 3.02 5.28 0.88
N ALA A 168 2.96 3.98 0.61
CA ALA A 168 3.80 3.33 -0.40
C ALA A 168 3.40 3.72 -1.84
N HIS A 169 2.11 3.80 -2.13
CA HIS A 169 1.58 4.23 -3.44
C HIS A 169 1.94 5.70 -3.72
N ASN A 170 1.79 6.57 -2.71
CA ASN A 170 2.02 8.01 -2.87
C ASN A 170 3.45 8.45 -2.62
N LEU A 171 4.40 7.56 -2.28
CA LEU A 171 5.79 7.92 -2.02
C LEU A 171 6.40 8.74 -3.16
N ARG A 172 6.06 8.42 -4.41
CA ARG A 172 6.47 9.20 -5.58
C ARG A 172 5.90 10.61 -5.58
N GLN A 173 4.63 10.79 -5.20
CA GLN A 173 3.98 12.09 -5.16
C GLN A 173 4.50 12.95 -4.00
N TYR A 174 4.69 12.36 -2.81
CA TYR A 174 5.27 13.05 -1.64
C TYR A 174 6.72 13.50 -1.89
N TRP A 175 7.51 12.71 -2.61
CA TRP A 175 8.86 13.10 -2.97
C TRP A 175 8.87 14.26 -4.00
N LEU A 176 7.93 14.25 -4.95
CA LEU A 176 7.78 15.34 -5.93
C LEU A 176 7.23 16.64 -5.31
N SER A 177 6.34 16.56 -4.32
CA SER A 177 5.82 17.77 -3.64
C SER A 177 6.86 18.40 -2.71
N SER A 178 7.57 17.58 -1.92
CA SER A 178 8.63 18.05 -1.02
C SER A 178 9.85 18.61 -1.74
N THR A 179 10.15 18.15 -2.97
CA THR A 179 11.16 18.80 -3.82
C THR A 179 10.65 20.11 -4.40
N ARG A 180 9.38 20.19 -4.81
CA ARG A 180 8.76 21.45 -5.30
C ARG A 180 8.75 22.57 -4.26
N GLU A 181 8.50 22.25 -3.00
CA GLU A 181 8.57 23.22 -1.90
C GLU A 181 10.00 23.67 -1.62
N ARG A 182 10.97 22.74 -1.74
CA ARG A 182 12.40 23.03 -1.55
C ARG A 182 12.97 23.99 -2.62
N PHE A 183 12.42 23.99 -3.84
CA PHE A 183 12.78 24.93 -4.90
C PHE A 183 12.01 26.26 -4.86
N ARG A 184 10.90 26.36 -4.11
CA ARG A 184 10.17 27.63 -3.93
C ARG A 184 10.75 28.51 -2.81
N GLY A 185 11.54 27.94 -1.90
CA GLY A 185 12.13 28.66 -0.76
C GLY A 185 13.33 29.56 -1.11
N ASP A 186 13.90 29.45 -2.31
CA ASP A 186 15.15 30.13 -2.67
C ASP A 186 14.96 31.41 -3.51
N ASP A 187 13.72 31.72 -3.92
CA ASP A 187 13.41 32.84 -4.84
C ASP A 187 13.05 34.16 -4.12
N SER A 188 13.32 34.27 -2.81
CA SER A 188 12.93 35.45 -1.98
C SER A 188 14.10 36.32 -1.50
N ARG A 189 15.30 36.16 -2.07
CA ARG A 189 16.46 37.01 -1.74
C ARG A 189 17.08 37.69 -2.96
N ASP A 190 16.35 38.61 -3.56
CA ASP A 190 16.92 39.83 -4.13
C ASP A 190 15.76 40.81 -4.28
N HIS A 191 16.02 42.11 -4.40
CA HIS A 191 15.10 43.25 -4.33
C HIS A 191 15.15 43.97 -2.97
N SER A 192 16.37 44.39 -2.60
CA SER A 192 16.55 45.68 -1.95
C SER A 192 17.50 46.53 -2.80
N ARG A 193 16.92 47.41 -3.61
CA ARG A 193 17.56 48.64 -4.08
C ARG A 193 16.99 49.80 -3.28
#